data_AF-B3RRT2-F1
#
_entry.id   AF-B3RRT2-F1
#
_cell.length_a   1.000
_cell.length_b   1.000
_cell.length_c   1.000
_cell.angle_alpha   90.00
_cell.angle_beta   90.00
_cell.angle_gamma   90.00
#
_symmetry.space_group_name_H-M   'P 1'
#
loop_
_entity.id
_entity.type
_entity.pdbx_description
1 polymer ?
#
loop_
_entity_poly.entity_id
_entity_poly.type
_entity_poly.pdbx_seq_one_letter_code
_entity_poly.pdbx_strand_id
1 'polypeptide(L)' 'LQQIEAIKQGKTPHFSDYMKNKLKENNIGYQMLLAAGWKEGTGLGSSGQGIVEPVNK' A
#
# COMPACT_ATOMS: atom_id res chain seq x y z
N LEU A 1 16.03 -13.94 12.02
CA LEU A 1 16.36 -15.17 11.26
C LEU A 1 15.68 -15.19 9.88
N GLN A 2 14.39 -14.86 9.75
CA GLN A 2 13.68 -14.85 8.46
C GLN A 2 14.21 -13.84 7.41
N GLN A 3 14.77 -12.70 7.85
CA GLN A 3 15.27 -11.66 6.94
C GLN A 3 16.55 -12.03 6.18
N ILE A 4 17.31 -13.01 6.70
CA ILE A 4 18.60 -13.44 6.12
C ILE A 4 18.36 -14.44 4.97
N GLU A 5 17.28 -15.21 5.05
CA GLU A 5 16.91 -16.20 4.03
C GLU A 5 16.34 -15.54 2.77
N ALA A 6 15.61 -14.42 2.91
CA ALA A 6 15.07 -13.66 1.77
C ALA A 6 16.17 -13.11 0.85
N ILE A 7 17.30 -12.68 1.43
CA ILE A 7 18.45 -12.14 0.69
C ILE A 7 19.11 -13.22 -0.19
N LYS A 8 19.12 -14.48 0.26
CA LYS A 8 19.72 -15.60 -0.49
C LYS A 8 18.91 -16.05 -1.71
N GLN A 9 17.63 -15.69 -1.82
CA GLN A 9 16.74 -16.18 -2.88
C GLN A 9 16.48 -15.16 -4.00
N GLY A 10 17.19 -14.03 -4.03
CA GLY A 10 17.04 -13.03 -5.11
C GLY A 10 15.68 -12.32 -5.14
N LYS A 11 14.82 -12.55 -4.14
CA LYS A 11 13.59 -11.77 -3.93
C LYS A 11 13.97 -10.51 -3.16
N THR A 12 13.82 -9.35 -3.79
CA THR A 12 13.83 -8.06 -3.10
C THR A 12 12.89 -8.16 -1.91
N PRO A 13 13.34 -7.94 -0.67
CA PRO A 13 12.47 -7.94 0.49
C PRO A 13 11.62 -6.67 0.42
N HIS A 14 10.60 -6.67 -0.44
CA HIS A 14 9.69 -5.55 -0.64
C HIS A 14 8.62 -5.58 0.45
N PHE A 15 9.07 -5.53 1.70
CA PHE A 15 8.23 -5.17 2.82
C PHE A 15 8.42 -3.68 3.06
N SER A 16 8.03 -2.86 2.08
CA SER A 16 7.91 -1.42 2.33
C SER A 16 6.96 -1.23 3.51
N ASP A 17 7.22 -0.22 4.35
CA ASP A 17 6.39 0.08 5.51
C ASP A 17 4.89 0.26 5.14
N TYR A 18 4.63 0.57 3.87
CA TYR A 18 3.31 0.54 3.27
C TYR A 18 2.58 -0.80 3.44
N MET A 19 3.20 -1.93 3.12
CA MET A 19 2.52 -3.24 3.21
C MET A 19 2.16 -3.60 4.66
N LYS A 20 2.99 -3.17 5.61
CA LYS A 20 2.74 -3.35 7.04
C LYS A 20 1.60 -2.46 7.55
N ASN A 21 1.56 -1.21 7.08
CA ASN A 21 0.66 -0.17 7.58
C ASN A 21 -0.49 0.17 6.63
N LYS A 22 -0.75 -0.68 5.63
CA LYS A 22 -1.80 -0.46 4.63
C LYS A 22 -3.14 -0.30 5.34
N LEU A 23 -3.91 0.71 4.92
CA LEU A 23 -5.27 0.93 5.42
C LEU A 23 -6.14 -0.31 5.19
N LYS A 24 -6.94 -0.65 6.20
CA LYS A 24 -7.83 -1.80 6.24
C LYS A 24 -9.27 -1.33 6.34
N GLU A 25 -10.22 -2.22 6.05
CA GLU A 25 -11.67 -1.96 6.08
C GLU A 25 -12.23 -1.44 7.42
N ASN A 26 -11.54 -1.72 8.53
CA ASN A 26 -11.89 -1.23 9.87
C ASN A 26 -11.39 0.19 10.15
N ASN A 27 -10.66 0.81 9.22
CA ASN A 27 -10.18 2.18 9.33
C ASN A 27 -11.24 3.16 8.79
N ILE A 28 -11.58 4.18 9.58
CA ILE A 28 -12.59 5.18 9.20
C ILE A 28 -12.20 5.92 7.91
N GLY A 29 -10.92 6.28 7.74
CA GLY A 29 -10.42 6.92 6.53
C GLY A 29 -10.54 6.04 5.28
N TYR A 30 -10.33 4.73 5.43
CA TYR A 30 -10.55 3.77 4.35
C TYR A 30 -12.03 3.75 3.91
N GLN A 31 -12.96 3.72 4.86
CA GLN A 31 -14.40 3.74 4.59
C GLN A 31 -14.83 5.05 3.92
N MET A 32 -14.28 6.18 4.37
CA MET A 32 -14.53 7.49 3.77
C MET A 32 -14.06 7.55 2.32
N LEU A 33 -12.90 6.98 2.00
CA LEU A 33 -12.39 6.92 0.63
C LEU A 33 -13.36 6.13 -0.27
N LEU A 34 -13.81 4.95 0.16
CA LEU A 34 -14.78 4.16 -0.60
C LEU A 34 -16.09 4.93 -0.81
N ALA A 35 -16.60 5.59 0.23
CA ALA A 35 -17.81 6.40 0.14
C ALA A 35 -17.67 7.59 -0.83
N ALA A 36 -16.46 8.15 -0.95
CA ALA A 36 -16.12 9.20 -1.91
C ALA A 36 -15.87 8.68 -3.34
N GLY A 37 -16.04 7.37 -3.58
CA GLY A 37 -15.89 6.75 -4.90
C GLY A 37 -14.48 6.27 -5.24
N TRP A 38 -13.53 6.34 -4.29
CA TRP A 38 -12.21 5.72 -4.48
C TRP A 38 -12.32 4.19 -4.46
N LYS A 39 -11.41 3.51 -5.16
CA LYS A 39 -11.34 2.05 -5.24
C LYS A 39 -9.99 1.55 -4.72
N GLU A 40 -10.02 0.49 -3.92
CA GLU A 40 -8.79 -0.08 -3.38
C GLU A 40 -7.82 -0.47 -4.51
N GLY A 41 -6.54 -0.10 -4.34
CA GLY A 41 -5.48 -0.38 -5.32
C GLY A 41 -5.39 0.62 -6.46
N THR A 42 -6.26 1.64 -6.50
CA THR A 42 -6.20 2.72 -7.50
C THR A 42 -5.57 4.00 -6.94
N GLY A 43 -4.97 4.80 -7.83
CA GLY A 43 -4.49 6.13 -7.49
C GLY A 43 -5.66 7.10 -7.26
N LEU A 44 -5.36 8.25 -6.65
CA LEU A 44 -6.32 9.34 -6.48
C LEU A 44 -6.41 10.21 -7.74
N GLY A 45 -7.47 11.02 -7.83
CA GLY A 45 -7.72 11.92 -8.95
C GLY A 45 -8.77 11.38 -9.93
N SER A 46 -9.26 12.26 -10.81
CA SER A 46 -10.36 11.97 -11.74
C SER A 46 -10.12 10.79 -12.68
N SER A 47 -8.87 10.45 -12.94
CA SER A 47 -8.47 9.32 -13.79
C SER A 47 -7.56 8.33 -13.05
N GLY A 48 -7.50 8.42 -11.72
CA GLY A 48 -6.63 7.58 -10.88
C GLY A 48 -5.12 7.81 -11.11
N GLN A 49 -4.75 9.01 -11.55
CA GLN A 49 -3.39 9.38 -11.95
C GLN A 49 -2.43 9.63 -10.77
N GLY A 50 -2.95 9.73 -9.55
CA GLY A 50 -2.16 9.88 -8.34
C GLY A 50 -1.36 8.62 -8.01
N ILE A 51 -0.35 8.77 -7.16
CA ILE A 51 0.49 7.64 -6.73
C ILE A 51 -0.33 6.61 -5.94
N VAL A 52 -0.11 5.32 -6.24
CA VAL A 52 -0.75 4.19 -5.54
C VAL A 52 0.03 3.82 -4.29
N GLU A 53 1.35 3.73 -4.43
CA GLU A 53 2.25 3.45 -3.33
C GLU A 53 2.82 4.76 -2.77
N PRO A 54 2.90 4.91 -1.44
CA PRO A 54 3.49 6.09 -0.84
C PRO A 54 4.98 6.16 -1.18
N VAL A 55 5.48 7.37 -1.34
CA VAL A 55 6.92 7.61 -1.43
C VAL A 55 7.57 7.29 -0.08
N ASN A 56 8.65 6.51 -0.08
CA ASN A 56 9.43 6.28 1.14
C ASN A 56 10.02 7.62 1.61
N LYS A 57 9.98 7.85 2.92
CA LYS A 57 10.69 8.97 3.56
C LYS A 57 12.07 8.53 4.03
#